data_AF-A0A258KC95-F1
#
_entry.id   AF-A0A258KC95-F1
#
_cell.length_a   1.000
_cell.length_b   1.000
_cell.length_c   1.000
_cell.angle_alpha   90.00
_cell.angle_beta   90.00
_cell.angle_gamma   90.00
#
_symmetry.space_group_name_H-M   'P 1'
#
loop_
_entity.id
_entity.type
_entity.pdbx_description
1 polymer ?
#
loop_
_entity_poly.entity_id
_entity_poly.type
_entity_poly.pdbx_seq_one_letter_code
_entity_poly.pdbx_strand_id
1 'polypeptide(L)' 'MVLLAPDVPAVLLEMGFITNPEDERLLSNASSRNRVVNAVGDAIDAYFATQVRKS' A
#
# COMPACT_ATOMS: atom_id res chain seq x y z
N MET A 1 11.79 -10.88 -10.88
CA MET A 1 11.36 -9.47 -10.73
C MET A 1 9.84 -9.47 -10.57
N VAL A 2 9.30 -8.82 -9.54
CA VAL A 2 7.94 -9.10 -9.00
C VAL A 2 6.83 -8.29 -9.70
N LEU A 3 7.17 -7.35 -10.58
CA LEU A 3 6.22 -6.52 -11.33
C LEU A 3 6.32 -6.83 -12.84
N LEU A 4 5.81 -7.99 -13.26
CA LEU A 4 5.98 -8.47 -14.64
C LEU A 4 4.67 -8.59 -15.44
N ALA A 5 3.50 -8.40 -14.84
CA ALA A 5 2.23 -8.54 -15.56
C ALA A 5 1.90 -7.25 -16.33
N PRO A 6 1.92 -7.23 -17.66
CA PRO A 6 1.61 -6.03 -18.46
C PRO A 6 0.12 -5.65 -18.40
N ASP A 7 -0.75 -6.63 -18.13
CA ASP A 7 -2.20 -6.47 -18.20
C ASP A 7 -2.84 -6.07 -16.85
N VAL A 8 -2.05 -6.03 -15.77
CA VAL A 8 -2.54 -5.73 -14.41
C VAL A 8 -1.69 -4.61 -13.81
N PRO A 9 -2.29 -3.48 -13.39
CA PRO A 9 -1.57 -2.44 -12.65
C PRO A 9 -0.97 -3.03 -11.36
N ALA A 10 0.34 -2.87 -11.18
CA ALA A 10 1.04 -3.40 -10.01
C ALA A 10 1.99 -2.35 -9.41
N VAL A 11 2.01 -2.27 -8.09
CA VAL A 11 2.89 -1.37 -7.32
C VAL A 11 3.50 -2.14 -6.15
N LEU A 12 4.72 -1.77 -5.77
CA LEU A 12 5.38 -2.24 -4.56
C LEU A 12 5.41 -1.07 -3.57
N LEU A 13 4.89 -1.32 -2.36
CA LEU A 13 4.88 -0.35 -1.29
C LEU A 13 5.90 -0.75 -0.22
N GLU A 14 6.80 0.15 0.11
CA GLU A 14 7.69 0.01 1.25
C GLU A 14 7.03 0.65 2.48
N MET A 15 6.75 -0.16 3.50
CA MET A 15 5.99 0.28 4.68
C MET A 15 6.87 0.81 5.82
N GLY A 16 8.20 0.69 5.70
CA GLY A 16 9.18 1.09 6.70
C GLY A 16 10.40 0.16 6.71
N PHE A 17 11.44 0.55 7.44
CA PHE A 17 12.70 -0.19 7.54
C PHE A 17 12.82 -0.95 8.87
N ILE A 18 12.95 -2.28 8.84
CA ILE A 18 13.16 -3.08 10.06
C ILE A 18 14.45 -2.69 10.81
N THR A 19 15.46 -2.16 10.10
CA THR A 19 16.71 -1.69 10.73
C THR A 19 16.55 -0.35 11.44
N ASN A 20 15.46 0.37 11.22
CA ASN A 20 15.12 1.58 11.95
C ASN A 20 14.25 1.21 13.16
N PRO A 21 14.71 1.43 14.41
CA PRO A 21 13.96 1.01 15.60
C PRO A 21 12.57 1.62 15.73
N GLU A 22 12.35 2.83 15.21
CA GLU A 22 11.04 3.48 15.25
C GLU A 22 10.10 2.85 14.22
N ASP A 23 10.58 2.60 13.00
CA ASP A 23 9.79 1.89 12.00
C ASP A 23 9.48 0.46 12.45
N GLU A 24 10.44 -0.26 13.03
CA GLU A 24 10.21 -1.61 13.58
C GLU A 24 9.11 -1.60 14.65
N ARG A 25 9.13 -0.60 15.56
CA ARG A 25 8.10 -0.41 16.58
C ARG A 25 6.73 -0.11 15.97
N LEU A 26 6.68 0.70 14.92
CA LEU A 26 5.44 1.01 14.21
C LEU A 26 4.92 -0.20 13.43
N LEU A 27 5.80 -0.95 12.75
CA LEU A 27 5.46 -2.15 11.98
C LEU A 27 4.99 -3.30 12.89
N SER A 28 5.53 -3.42 14.10
CA SER A 28 5.09 -4.41 15.08
C SER A 28 3.78 -4.03 15.80
N ASN A 29 3.37 -2.77 15.75
CA ASN A 29 2.12 -2.30 16.36
C ASN A 29 0.88 -2.50 15.46
N ALA A 30 -0.14 -3.20 15.98
CA ALA A 30 -1.36 -3.51 15.24
C ALA A 30 -2.17 -2.26 14.84
N SER A 31 -2.27 -1.26 15.72
CA SER A 31 -3.00 -0.02 15.41
C SER A 31 -2.31 0.78 14.31
N SER A 32 -0.98 0.86 14.34
CA SER A 32 -0.19 1.50 13.29
C SER A 32 -0.36 0.80 11.95
N ARG A 33 -0.26 -0.54 11.92
CA ARG A 33 -0.52 -1.33 10.71
C ARG A 33 -1.93 -1.11 10.15
N ASN A 34 -2.96 -1.12 11.01
CA ASN A 34 -4.34 -0.88 10.58
C ASN A 34 -4.50 0.48 9.92
N ARG A 35 -3.85 1.52 10.45
CA ARG A 35 -3.87 2.86 9.83
C ARG A 35 -3.26 2.86 8.43
N VAL A 36 -2.13 2.19 8.24
CA VAL A 36 -1.47 2.09 6.93
C VAL A 36 -2.34 1.31 5.95
N VAL A 37 -2.86 0.15 6.35
CA VAL A 37 -3.70 -0.70 5.49
C VAL A 37 -4.98 0.01 5.06
N ASN A 38 -5.63 0.74 5.98
CA ASN A 38 -6.83 1.52 5.64
C ASN A 38 -6.53 2.61 4.60
N ALA A 39 -5.43 3.35 4.77
CA ALA A 39 -5.02 4.37 3.79
C ALA A 39 -4.70 3.78 2.42
N VAL A 40 -4.12 2.57 2.37
CA VAL A 40 -3.90 1.83 1.12
C VAL A 40 -5.23 1.43 0.48
N GLY A 41 -6.20 0.95 1.26
CA GLY A 41 -7.56 0.66 0.79
C GLY A 41 -8.22 1.88 0.15
N ASP A 42 -8.21 3.02 0.85
CA ASP A 42 -8.77 4.28 0.36
C ASP A 42 -8.11 4.72 -0.97
N ALA A 43 -6.80 4.53 -1.09
CA ALA A 43 -6.06 4.87 -2.32
C ALA A 43 -6.42 3.94 -3.50
N ILE A 44 -6.64 2.65 -3.23
CA ILE A 44 -7.10 1.68 -4.23
C ILE A 44 -8.50 2.06 -4.72
N ASP A 45 -9.42 2.35 -3.79
CA ASP A 45 -10.79 2.76 -4.11
C ASP A 45 -10.79 4.04 -4.95
N ALA A 46 -9.98 5.04 -4.56
CA ALA A 46 -9.83 6.27 -5.31
C ALA A 46 -9.28 6.02 -6.74
N TYR A 47 -8.28 5.16 -6.89
CA TYR A 47 -7.73 4.81 -8.20
C TYR A 47 -8.81 4.23 -9.11
N PHE A 48 -9.56 3.22 -8.65
CA PHE A 48 -10.60 2.59 -9.46
C PHE A 48 -11.80 3.52 -9.71
N ALA A 49 -12.17 4.38 -8.78
CA ALA A 49 -13.21 5.39 -9.01
C ALA A 49 -12.84 6.36 -10.15
N THR A 50 -11.54 6.66 -10.34
CA THR A 50 -11.09 7.47 -11.49
C THR A 50 -11.03 6.69 -12.80
N GLN A 51 -10.76 5.38 -12.76
CA GLN A 51 -10.74 4.51 -13.94
C GLN A 51 -12.15 4.26 -14.47
N VAL A 52 -13.12 3.99 -13.59
CA VAL A 52 -14.54 3.80 -13.96
C VAL A 52 -15.10 5.05 -14.66
N ARG A 53 -14.62 6.24 -14.31
CA ARG A 53 -15.07 7.50 -14.92
C ARG A 53 -14.47 7.78 -16.30
N LYS A 54 -13.50 6.98 -16.75
CA LYS A 54 -12.82 7.10 -18.06
C LYS A 54 -13.27 6.04 -19.07
N SER A 55 -14.18 5.14 -18.70
CA SER A 55 -14.88 4.20 -19.59
C SER A 55 -16.31 4.65 -19.85
#